data_AF-A0A2V8ZWY1-F1
#
_entry.id   AF-A0A2V8ZWY1-F1
#
_cell.length_a   1.000
_cell.length_b   1.000
_cell.length_c   1.000
_cell.angle_alpha   90.00
_cell.angle_beta   90.00
_cell.angle_gamma   90.00
#
_symmetry.space_group_name_H-M   'P 1'
#
loop_
_entity.id
_entity.type
_entity.pdbx_description
1 polymer ?
#
loop_
_entity_poly.entity_id
_entity_poly.type
_entity_poly.pdbx_seq_one_letter_code
_entity_poly.pdbx_strand_id
1 'polypeptide(L)'
;MREIESLRQDHVVLRNARWSDLQALLARRKWPDTLELVAKLELQGTRDVAFELRKGSAHETRVGYDAKRNAYYIDRTRSNNALSGSEFASRHEAPALSLGRDGLIRMHILLDRSSVELFGNDGLVAITDLIFPDRSDDGAGAYADGAPEIISLDIWTLQRKRLVSIEESRGIIKAERMR
;
A
#
# COMPACT_ATOMS: atom_id res chain seq x y z
N MET A 1 15.53 -0.09 3.32
CA MET A 1 14.53 -0.71 4.22
C MET A 1 14.64 -0.27 5.68
N ARG A 2 15.83 -0.18 6.32
CA ARG A 2 15.96 0.25 7.75
C ARG A 2 15.25 1.56 8.13
N GLU A 3 15.16 2.52 7.21
CA GLU A 3 14.50 3.79 7.50
C GLU A 3 12.97 3.66 7.63
N ILE A 4 12.31 2.87 6.77
CA ILE A 4 10.87 2.62 6.86
C ILE A 4 10.53 1.86 8.14
N GLU A 5 11.35 0.87 8.52
CA GLU A 5 11.15 0.11 9.75
C GLU A 5 11.11 1.00 11.00
N SER A 6 11.90 2.08 11.01
CA SER A 6 11.90 3.06 12.11
C SER A 6 10.61 3.89 12.21
N LEU A 7 9.79 3.89 11.15
CA LEU A 7 8.52 4.61 11.10
C LEU A 7 7.33 3.73 11.47
N ARG A 8 7.48 2.40 11.54
CA ARG A 8 6.37 1.49 11.85
C ARG A 8 5.76 1.80 13.21
N GLN A 9 4.43 1.88 13.25
CA GLN A 9 3.62 2.09 14.45
C GLN A 9 2.68 0.88 14.66
N ASP A 10 1.37 1.10 14.66
CA ASP A 10 0.36 0.05 14.87
C ASP A 10 0.55 -1.07 13.84
N HIS A 11 0.52 -2.30 14.33
CA HIS A 11 0.79 -3.49 13.54
C HIS A 11 -0.40 -4.44 13.55
N VAL A 12 -0.90 -4.78 12.37
CA VAL A 12 -1.89 -5.84 12.16
C VAL A 12 -1.21 -7.03 11.50
N VAL A 13 -1.53 -8.21 12.01
CA VAL A 13 -0.94 -9.48 11.61
C VAL A 13 -2.05 -10.46 11.25
N LEU A 14 -1.98 -11.04 10.05
CA LEU A 14 -2.75 -12.23 9.68
C LEU A 14 -1.78 -13.33 9.23
N ARG A 15 -2.03 -14.57 9.65
CA ARG A 15 -1.23 -15.75 9.31
C ARG A 15 -2.17 -16.89 9.00
N ASN A 16 -1.92 -17.62 7.91
CA ASN A 16 -2.75 -18.75 7.46
C ASN A 16 -4.26 -18.42 7.54
N ALA A 17 -4.63 -17.26 7.01
CA ALA A 17 -5.97 -16.69 7.12
C ALA A 17 -6.68 -16.70 5.77
N ARG A 18 -8.01 -16.67 5.78
CA ARG A 18 -8.79 -16.59 4.54
C ARG A 18 -8.87 -15.14 4.08
N TRP A 19 -9.07 -14.96 2.77
CA TRP A 19 -9.31 -13.63 2.21
C TRP A 19 -10.52 -12.91 2.84
N SER A 20 -11.57 -13.65 3.23
CA SER A 20 -12.75 -13.10 3.90
C SER A 20 -12.45 -12.56 5.30
N ASP A 21 -11.47 -13.12 6.01
CA ASP A 21 -11.06 -12.62 7.32
C ASP A 21 -10.37 -11.26 7.17
N LEU A 22 -9.56 -11.08 6.11
CA LEU A 22 -8.99 -9.78 5.74
C LEU A 22 -10.06 -8.77 5.35
N GLN A 23 -11.02 -9.14 4.51
CA GLN A 23 -12.13 -8.26 4.12
C GLN A 23 -12.89 -7.74 5.34
N ALA A 24 -13.23 -8.64 6.28
CA ALA A 24 -13.89 -8.27 7.52
C ALA A 24 -13.02 -7.36 8.40
N LEU A 25 -11.71 -7.60 8.45
CA LEU A 25 -10.77 -6.76 9.21
C LEU A 25 -10.69 -5.34 8.65
N LEU A 26 -10.50 -5.20 7.33
CA LEU A 26 -10.31 -3.90 6.70
C LEU A 26 -11.58 -3.03 6.79
N ALA A 27 -12.76 -3.64 6.66
CA ALA A 27 -14.04 -2.94 6.71
C ALA A 27 -14.44 -2.40 8.10
N ARG A 28 -13.80 -2.86 9.18
CA ARG A 28 -14.18 -2.51 10.57
C ARG A 28 -13.69 -1.14 11.04
N ARG A 29 -12.79 -0.50 10.28
CA ARG A 29 -12.16 0.74 10.72
C ARG A 29 -11.69 1.59 9.55
N LYS A 30 -11.45 2.86 9.85
CA LYS A 30 -10.68 3.77 9.01
C LYS A 30 -9.19 3.46 9.10
N TRP A 31 -8.46 3.83 8.07
CA TRP A 31 -7.03 3.61 7.92
C TRP A 31 -6.34 4.93 7.61
N PRO A 32 -5.13 5.17 8.15
CA PRO A 32 -4.36 6.35 7.84
C PRO A 32 -3.92 6.36 6.37
N ASP A 33 -3.50 7.53 5.90
CA ASP A 33 -3.01 7.76 4.55
C ASP A 33 -1.56 7.30 4.32
N THR A 34 -0.95 6.67 5.32
CA THR A 34 0.42 6.12 5.27
C THR A 34 0.45 4.71 5.84
N LEU A 35 0.74 3.73 4.99
CA LEU A 35 0.74 2.30 5.34
C LEU A 35 1.91 1.56 4.69
N GLU A 36 2.37 0.51 5.34
CA GLU A 36 3.21 -0.52 4.75
C GLU A 36 2.46 -1.86 4.84
N LEU A 37 2.31 -2.55 3.71
CA LEU A 37 1.73 -3.89 3.64
C LEU A 37 2.78 -4.86 3.11
N VAL A 38 2.99 -5.97 3.80
CA VAL A 38 3.84 -7.08 3.35
C VAL A 38 3.03 -8.36 3.33
N ALA A 39 2.73 -8.84 2.13
CA ALA A 39 1.82 -9.95 1.88
C ALA A 39 2.50 -11.12 1.16
N LYS A 40 2.18 -12.33 1.59
CA LYS A 40 2.45 -13.59 0.90
C LYS A 40 1.13 -14.32 0.73
N LEU A 41 0.75 -14.55 -0.52
CA LEU A 41 -0.53 -15.14 -0.88
C LEU A 41 -0.34 -16.42 -1.67
N GLU A 42 -1.21 -17.39 -1.42
CA GLU A 42 -1.42 -18.55 -2.28
C GLU A 42 -2.71 -18.34 -3.08
N LEU A 43 -2.62 -18.39 -4.41
CA LEU A 43 -3.77 -18.01 -5.24
C LEU A 43 -4.90 -19.04 -5.24
N GLN A 44 -4.61 -20.33 -5.12
CA GLN A 44 -5.64 -21.39 -5.19
C GLN A 44 -6.59 -21.25 -6.40
N GLY A 45 -6.05 -20.94 -7.58
CA GLY A 45 -6.84 -20.72 -8.80
C GLY A 45 -7.51 -19.34 -8.91
N THR A 46 -7.27 -18.44 -7.95
CA THR A 46 -7.71 -17.04 -8.00
C THR A 46 -7.13 -16.33 -9.23
N ARG A 47 -8.01 -15.63 -9.94
CA ARG A 47 -7.71 -15.00 -11.24
C ARG A 47 -7.18 -13.59 -11.09
N ASP A 48 -7.67 -12.87 -10.09
CA ASP A 48 -7.27 -11.50 -9.75
C ASP A 48 -7.40 -11.32 -8.24
N VAL A 49 -6.46 -10.62 -7.63
CA VAL A 49 -6.45 -10.29 -6.21
C VAL A 49 -5.83 -8.92 -6.00
N ALA A 50 -6.46 -8.07 -5.18
CA ALA A 50 -5.96 -6.73 -4.89
C ALA A 50 -6.31 -6.23 -3.49
N PHE A 51 -5.42 -5.42 -2.96
CA PHE A 51 -5.72 -4.50 -1.86
C PHE A 51 -6.34 -3.24 -2.46
N GLU A 52 -7.45 -2.79 -1.87
CA GLU A 52 -8.12 -1.53 -2.21
C GLU A 52 -7.68 -0.48 -1.19
N LEU A 53 -6.84 0.46 -1.62
CA LEU A 53 -6.27 1.50 -0.77
C LEU A 53 -6.99 2.82 -1.01
N ARG A 54 -7.02 3.67 0.03
CA ARG A 54 -7.69 4.99 -0.02
C ARG A 54 -9.09 4.85 -0.59
N LYS A 55 -9.85 3.94 0.02
CA LYS A 55 -11.18 3.54 -0.40
C LYS A 55 -12.22 4.49 0.19
N GLY A 56 -13.01 5.12 -0.67
CA GLY A 56 -14.23 5.85 -0.33
C GLY A 56 -15.49 5.07 -0.71
N SER A 57 -16.63 5.76 -0.80
CA SER A 57 -17.88 5.14 -1.27
C SER A 57 -17.86 4.80 -2.76
N ALA A 58 -17.12 5.57 -3.56
CA ALA A 58 -17.04 5.41 -5.01
C ALA A 58 -15.61 5.28 -5.55
N HIS A 59 -14.60 5.61 -4.74
CA HIS A 59 -13.20 5.72 -5.16
C HIS A 59 -12.32 4.68 -4.47
N GLU A 60 -11.27 4.24 -5.16
CA GLU A 60 -10.21 3.39 -4.62
C GLU A 60 -9.02 3.35 -5.57
N THR A 61 -7.84 3.03 -5.02
CA THR A 61 -6.70 2.55 -5.79
C THR A 61 -6.53 1.05 -5.54
N ARG A 62 -6.52 0.23 -6.59
CA ARG A 62 -6.28 -1.22 -6.46
C ARG A 62 -4.82 -1.53 -6.70
N VAL A 63 -4.23 -2.32 -5.82
CA VAL A 63 -2.84 -2.77 -5.91
C VAL A 63 -2.84 -4.28 -5.79
N GLY A 64 -2.39 -4.98 -6.83
CA GLY A 64 -2.70 -6.41 -6.92
C GLY A 64 -1.90 -7.19 -7.94
N TYR A 65 -2.39 -8.40 -8.18
CA TYR A 65 -1.84 -9.38 -9.09
C TYR A 65 -2.95 -10.02 -9.94
N ASP A 66 -2.80 -9.94 -11.26
CA ASP A 66 -3.68 -10.60 -12.24
C ASP A 66 -3.00 -11.87 -12.73
N ALA A 67 -3.54 -13.03 -12.33
CA ALA A 67 -2.99 -14.34 -12.66
C ALA A 67 -3.21 -14.72 -14.13
N LYS A 68 -4.25 -14.18 -14.78
CA LYS A 68 -4.49 -14.40 -16.20
C LYS A 68 -3.45 -13.67 -17.05
N ARG A 69 -3.03 -12.48 -16.64
CA ARG A 69 -1.98 -11.68 -17.29
C ARG A 69 -0.58 -11.98 -16.77
N ASN A 70 -0.45 -12.74 -15.67
CA ASN A 70 0.81 -12.99 -14.98
C ASN A 70 1.55 -11.69 -14.62
N ALA A 71 0.81 -10.70 -14.10
CA ALA A 71 1.29 -9.34 -13.91
C ALA A 71 0.84 -8.74 -12.58
N TYR A 72 1.77 -8.05 -11.93
CA TYR A 72 1.49 -7.11 -10.85
C TYR A 72 0.91 -5.83 -11.41
N TYR A 73 0.07 -5.13 -10.66
CA TYR A 73 -0.52 -3.89 -11.12
C TYR A 73 -0.82 -2.87 -10.02
N ILE A 74 -0.89 -1.61 -10.44
CA ILE A 74 -1.59 -0.53 -9.74
C ILE A 74 -2.68 -0.02 -10.70
N ASP A 75 -3.93 -0.07 -10.26
CA ASP A 75 -5.09 0.49 -10.97
C ASP A 75 -5.62 1.69 -10.19
N ARG A 76 -5.41 2.88 -10.76
CA ARG A 76 -5.86 4.15 -10.20
C ARG A 76 -6.96 4.80 -11.05
N THR A 77 -7.59 4.04 -11.95
CA THR A 77 -8.69 4.52 -12.83
C THR A 77 -9.87 5.08 -12.04
N ARG A 78 -10.04 4.65 -10.79
CA ARG A 78 -11.10 5.08 -9.87
C ARG A 78 -10.57 5.77 -8.62
N SER A 79 -9.35 6.32 -8.67
CA SER A 79 -8.71 6.95 -7.50
C SER A 79 -9.25 8.35 -7.15
N ASN A 80 -9.83 9.07 -8.12
CA ASN A 80 -10.46 10.38 -7.91
C ASN A 80 -11.40 10.72 -9.09
N ASN A 81 -12.61 11.21 -8.80
CA ASN A 81 -13.58 11.66 -9.81
C ASN A 81 -13.10 12.81 -10.70
N ALA A 82 -12.36 13.78 -10.17
CA ALA A 82 -11.88 14.95 -10.91
C ALA A 82 -10.91 14.58 -12.04
N LEU A 83 -10.30 13.39 -11.95
CA LEU A 83 -9.35 12.87 -12.94
C LEU A 83 -9.95 11.74 -13.78
N SER A 84 -11.21 11.37 -13.53
CA SER A 84 -11.93 10.36 -14.31
C SER A 84 -11.96 10.75 -15.79
N GLY A 85 -11.58 9.81 -16.66
CA GLY A 85 -11.53 10.01 -18.11
C GLY A 85 -10.29 10.75 -18.63
N SER A 86 -9.37 11.16 -17.76
CA SER A 86 -8.04 11.65 -18.17
C SER A 86 -7.04 10.50 -18.33
N GLU A 87 -5.92 10.75 -18.99
CA GLU A 87 -4.81 9.78 -19.08
C GLU A 87 -4.21 9.41 -17.72
N PHE A 88 -4.43 10.24 -16.68
CA PHE A 88 -4.02 9.91 -15.32
C PHE A 88 -4.79 8.71 -14.76
N ALA A 89 -6.07 8.58 -15.13
CA ALA A 89 -6.91 7.45 -14.74
C ALA A 89 -6.51 6.20 -15.54
N SER A 90 -5.42 5.57 -15.11
CA SER A 90 -4.79 4.43 -15.78
C SER A 90 -4.58 3.24 -14.86
N ARG A 91 -4.37 2.07 -15.48
CA ARG A 91 -3.84 0.88 -14.84
C ARG A 91 -2.44 0.62 -15.38
N HIS A 92 -1.45 0.60 -14.50
CA HIS A 92 -0.08 0.24 -14.82
C HIS A 92 0.19 -1.18 -14.35
N GLU A 93 0.89 -1.94 -15.18
CA GLU A 93 1.19 -3.33 -14.92
C GLU A 93 2.65 -3.66 -15.25
N ALA A 94 3.18 -4.65 -14.55
CA ALA A 94 4.51 -5.20 -14.80
C ALA A 94 4.46 -6.74 -14.67
N PRO A 95 5.03 -7.49 -15.62
CA PRO A 95 5.00 -8.94 -15.59
C PRO A 95 5.78 -9.47 -14.39
N ALA A 96 5.31 -10.54 -13.76
CA ALA A 96 6.00 -11.13 -12.59
C ALA A 96 7.38 -11.73 -12.89
N LEU A 97 7.68 -11.99 -14.18
CA LEU A 97 8.87 -12.66 -14.73
C LEU A 97 9.06 -14.12 -14.26
N SER A 98 8.87 -14.39 -12.97
CA SER A 98 8.83 -15.72 -12.35
C SER A 98 8.16 -15.64 -10.98
N LEU A 99 7.36 -16.64 -10.61
CA LEU A 99 6.96 -16.80 -9.21
C LEU A 99 8.14 -17.33 -8.38
N GLY A 100 8.10 -17.11 -7.06
CA GLY A 100 9.03 -17.76 -6.14
C GLY A 100 8.96 -19.29 -6.28
N ARG A 101 10.01 -20.01 -5.84
CA ARG A 101 10.04 -21.49 -5.93
C ARG A 101 8.89 -22.19 -5.20
N ASP A 102 8.27 -21.50 -4.26
CA ASP A 102 7.11 -21.94 -3.49
C ASP A 102 5.76 -21.59 -4.16
N GLY A 103 5.77 -20.94 -5.32
CA GLY A 103 4.56 -20.55 -6.06
C GLY A 103 3.77 -19.40 -5.41
N LEU A 104 4.29 -18.79 -4.34
CA LEU A 104 3.58 -17.74 -3.61
C LEU A 104 3.74 -16.37 -4.26
N ILE A 105 2.64 -15.61 -4.31
CA ILE A 105 2.64 -14.20 -4.70
C ILE A 105 3.15 -13.38 -3.52
N ARG A 106 4.16 -12.55 -3.76
CA ARG A 106 4.74 -11.65 -2.77
C ARG A 106 4.49 -10.21 -3.17
N MET A 107 3.88 -9.46 -2.28
CA MET A 107 3.64 -8.03 -2.46
C MET A 107 4.17 -7.27 -1.25
N HIS A 108 4.98 -6.26 -1.51
CA HIS A 108 5.33 -5.24 -0.53
C HIS A 108 4.81 -3.90 -1.06
N ILE A 109 3.83 -3.33 -0.37
CA ILE A 109 3.12 -2.13 -0.81
C ILE A 109 3.41 -1.02 0.19
N LEU A 110 3.85 0.13 -0.31
CA LEU A 110 3.96 1.36 0.46
C LEU A 110 2.90 2.33 -0.02
N LEU A 111 2.07 2.80 0.91
CA LEU A 111 1.12 3.87 0.70
C LEU A 111 1.65 5.11 1.40
N ASP A 112 1.72 6.21 0.67
CA ASP A 112 1.80 7.57 1.22
C ASP A 112 0.58 8.36 0.73
N ARG A 113 0.38 9.56 1.30
CA ARG A 113 -0.77 10.42 1.07
C ARG A 113 -1.10 10.65 -0.40
N SER A 114 -0.09 10.67 -1.27
CA SER A 114 -0.21 10.93 -2.70
C SER A 114 0.58 9.97 -3.58
N SER A 115 1.00 8.82 -3.06
CA SER A 115 1.71 7.83 -3.87
C SER A 115 1.48 6.41 -3.35
N VAL A 116 1.63 5.46 -4.27
CA VAL A 116 1.64 4.03 -3.98
C VAL A 116 2.84 3.42 -4.69
N GLU A 117 3.57 2.58 -3.97
CA GLU A 117 4.66 1.77 -4.51
C GLU A 117 4.35 0.30 -4.27
N LEU A 118 4.47 -0.53 -5.31
CA LEU A 118 4.30 -1.97 -5.25
C LEU A 118 5.63 -2.62 -5.65
N PHE A 119 6.16 -3.44 -4.75
CA PHE A 119 7.30 -4.32 -4.99
C PHE A 119 6.83 -5.77 -5.00
N GLY A 120 6.93 -6.41 -6.17
CA GLY A 120 6.59 -7.82 -6.37
C GLY A 120 7.81 -8.72 -6.29
N ASN A 121 7.63 -9.95 -5.76
CA ASN A 121 8.66 -10.99 -5.74
C ASN A 121 10.02 -10.52 -5.21
N ASP A 122 10.03 -10.01 -3.97
CA ASP A 122 11.25 -9.55 -3.29
C ASP A 122 12.01 -8.44 -4.04
N GLY A 123 11.28 -7.62 -4.82
CA GLY A 123 11.80 -6.45 -5.53
C GLY A 123 12.17 -6.68 -6.99
N LEU A 124 11.92 -7.87 -7.54
CA LEU A 124 12.10 -8.15 -8.98
C LEU A 124 11.13 -7.36 -9.86
N VAL A 125 10.00 -6.95 -9.30
CA VAL A 125 9.02 -6.07 -9.93
C VAL A 125 8.85 -4.84 -9.06
N ALA A 126 8.83 -3.66 -9.68
CA ALA A 126 8.52 -2.41 -9.01
C ALA A 126 7.55 -1.59 -9.88
N ILE A 127 6.48 -1.10 -9.27
CA ILE A 127 5.52 -0.16 -9.88
C ILE A 127 5.33 0.99 -8.90
N THR A 128 5.44 2.22 -9.39
CA THR A 128 5.27 3.42 -8.57
C THR A 128 4.30 4.36 -9.25
N ASP A 129 3.30 4.81 -8.52
CA ASP A 129 2.28 5.71 -9.04
C ASP A 129 1.94 6.82 -8.06
N LEU A 130 1.71 8.01 -8.60
CA LEU A 130 1.01 9.05 -7.86
C LEU A 130 -0.49 8.71 -7.78
N ILE A 131 -1.11 9.10 -6.67
CA ILE A 131 -2.55 9.06 -6.46
C ILE A 131 -3.01 10.38 -5.84
N PHE A 132 -4.26 10.78 -6.10
CA PHE A 132 -4.84 12.00 -5.54
C PHE A 132 -6.20 11.74 -4.90
N PRO A 133 -6.29 10.83 -3.91
CA PRO A 133 -7.55 10.49 -3.26
C PRO A 133 -8.16 11.66 -2.49
N ASP A 134 -9.48 11.64 -2.30
CA ASP A 134 -10.14 12.64 -1.47
C ASP A 134 -9.76 12.47 0.00
N ARG A 135 -9.86 13.56 0.78
CA ARG A 135 -9.55 13.52 2.21
C ARG A 135 -10.43 12.57 3.00
N SER A 136 -11.66 12.32 2.52
CA SER A 136 -12.62 11.39 3.11
C SER A 136 -12.36 9.93 2.71
N ASP A 137 -11.46 9.67 1.77
CA ASP A 137 -11.15 8.32 1.29
C ASP A 137 -10.14 7.67 2.27
N ASP A 138 -10.65 7.37 3.47
CA ASP A 138 -9.92 6.84 4.63
C ASP A 138 -10.24 5.37 4.91
N GLY A 139 -10.82 4.66 3.94
CA GLY A 139 -11.07 3.22 3.99
C GLY A 139 -9.95 2.39 3.37
N ALA A 140 -9.99 1.09 3.67
CA ALA A 140 -9.25 0.06 2.96
C ALA A 140 -10.17 -1.14 2.69
N GLY A 141 -9.84 -1.92 1.67
CA GLY A 141 -10.59 -3.10 1.26
C GLY A 141 -9.71 -4.16 0.61
N ALA A 142 -10.32 -5.27 0.24
CA ALA A 142 -9.65 -6.40 -0.38
C ALA A 142 -10.58 -7.05 -1.40
N TYR A 143 -10.13 -7.12 -2.65
CA TYR A 143 -10.83 -7.70 -3.77
C TYR A 143 -10.17 -9.02 -4.19
N ALA A 144 -10.98 -10.00 -4.56
CA ALA A 144 -10.50 -11.21 -5.22
C ALA A 144 -11.57 -11.77 -6.17
N ASP A 145 -11.12 -12.26 -7.32
CA ASP A 145 -11.86 -13.13 -8.22
C ASP A 145 -11.41 -14.59 -8.00
N GLY A 146 -11.89 -15.16 -6.90
CA GLY A 146 -11.45 -16.43 -6.35
C GLY A 146 -11.43 -16.37 -4.82
N ALA A 147 -10.69 -17.29 -4.20
CA ALA A 147 -10.54 -17.37 -2.76
C ALA A 147 -9.05 -17.62 -2.42
N PRO A 148 -8.18 -16.61 -2.55
CA PRO A 148 -6.78 -16.78 -2.23
C PRO A 148 -6.62 -16.98 -0.72
N GLU A 149 -5.56 -17.70 -0.33
CA GLU A 149 -5.17 -17.82 1.06
C GLU A 149 -4.05 -16.83 1.41
N ILE A 150 -4.13 -16.27 2.61
CA ILE A 150 -3.10 -15.41 3.18
C ILE A 150 -2.17 -16.30 4.00
N ILE A 151 -1.00 -16.61 3.43
CA ILE A 151 0.06 -17.30 4.17
C ILE A 151 0.58 -16.36 5.27
N SER A 152 0.88 -15.12 4.90
CA SER A 152 1.19 -14.05 5.86
C SER A 152 0.82 -12.69 5.31
N LEU A 153 0.26 -11.84 6.16
CA LEU A 153 0.08 -10.43 5.90
C LEU A 153 0.46 -9.62 7.14
N ASP A 154 1.30 -8.63 6.94
CA ASP A 154 1.60 -7.60 7.91
C ASP A 154 1.15 -6.25 7.37
N ILE A 155 0.47 -5.47 8.20
CA ILE A 155 0.08 -4.09 7.88
C ILE A 155 0.57 -3.19 9.01
N TRP A 156 1.46 -2.27 8.69
CA TRP A 156 1.90 -1.23 9.63
C TRP A 156 1.30 0.12 9.24
N THR A 157 0.84 0.87 10.23
CA THR A 157 0.71 2.32 10.08
C THR A 157 2.10 2.94 10.17
N LEU A 158 2.37 3.99 9.40
CA LEU A 158 3.68 4.63 9.38
C LEU A 158 3.62 6.01 10.03
N GLN A 159 4.61 6.30 10.87
CA GLN A 159 4.78 7.61 11.45
C GLN A 159 5.17 8.60 10.35
N ARG A 160 4.43 9.70 10.29
CA ARG A 160 4.82 10.83 9.46
C ARG A 160 6.06 11.50 10.04
N LYS A 161 7.14 11.58 9.27
CA LYS A 161 8.23 12.52 9.60
C LYS A 161 7.71 13.93 9.41
N ARG A 162 7.51 14.66 10.50
CA ARG A 162 7.22 16.10 10.45
C ARG A 162 8.51 16.80 10.02
N LEU A 163 8.45 17.64 8.98
CA LEU A 163 9.55 18.58 8.75
C LEU A 163 9.66 19.44 10.00
N VAL A 164 10.81 19.38 10.66
CA VAL A 164 11.18 20.33 11.71
C VAL A 164 11.68 21.57 10.98
N SER A 165 11.02 22.70 11.19
CA SER A 165 11.51 23.99 10.70
C SER A 165 12.89 24.25 11.31
N ILE A 166 13.84 24.70 10.49
CA ILE A 166 15.26 24.92 10.86
C ILE A 166 15.42 25.89 12.05
N GLU A 167 14.39 26.67 12.41
CA GLU A 167 14.40 27.56 13.57
C GLU A 167 14.44 26.80 14.92
N GLU A 168 13.84 25.62 15.03
CA GLU A 168 13.84 24.85 16.30
C GLU A 168 15.19 24.16 16.58
N SER A 169 16.12 24.16 15.62
CA SER A 169 17.45 23.56 15.75
C SER A 169 18.51 24.50 16.34
N ARG A 170 18.20 25.79 16.55
CA ARG A 170 19.15 26.79 17.07
C ARG A 170 19.06 27.02 18.58
N GLY A 171 18.67 25.99 19.34
CA GLY A 171 19.02 25.91 20.75
C GLY A 171 20.50 25.50 20.88
N ILE A 172 21.35 26.45 21.30
CA ILE A 172 22.79 26.37 21.66
C ILE A 172 23.64 27.31 20.81
N ILE A 173 23.55 28.61 21.08
CA ILE A 173 24.75 29.47 21.17
C ILE A 173 24.56 30.38 22.38
N LYS A 174 25.26 30.07 23.48
CA LYS A 174 25.58 31.06 24.51
C LYS A 174 26.58 32.05 23.89
N ALA A 175 26.29 33.34 23.97
CA ALA A 175 27.31 34.37 23.86
C ALA A 175 27.12 35.38 25.00
N GLU A 176 28.22 35.63 25.69
CA GLU A 176 28.35 36.39 26.92
C GLU A 176 28.05 37.89 26.77
N ARG A 177 27.83 38.53 27.93
CA ARG A 177 27.80 39.99 28.15
C ARG A 177 28.90 40.74 27.38
N MET A 178 28.59 41.93 26.87
CA MET A 178 29.44 43.12 27.09
C MET A 178 28.62 44.42 27.03
N ARG A 179 28.67 45.12 28.18
CA ARG A 179 28.45 46.55 28.50
C ARG A 179 27.08 47.18 28.18
#